data_AF-A0A5U5V1C7-F1
#
_entry.id   AF-A0A5U5V1C7-F1
#
_cell.length_a   1.000
_cell.length_b   1.000
_cell.length_c   1.000
_cell.angle_alpha   90.00
_cell.angle_beta   90.00
_cell.angle_gamma   90.00
#
_symmetry.space_group_name_H-M   'P 1'
#
loop_
_entity.id
_entity.type
_entity.pdbx_description
1 polymer ?
#
loop_
_entity_poly.entity_id
_entity_poly.type
_entity_poly.pdbx_seq_one_letter_code
_entity_poly.pdbx_strand_id
1 'polypeptide(L)'
;MWKTLHQLAAPPRLYQICGRLVPWLAAAGIIVLATGWVRGFGFAPADYQQGEGYRIMYLHVPAAIWSMGIYAAMAVAAFTGLVWQMKMASLAVAAMAPVGAVYTFIALVTGAAWGKPMWGTWWVWDARLTSELVLLFLYAGVIALWHAFDDRKMAGRAAGILVLVGVVNLPVIHYSVEWWNTLHQGSTRMQQSIDPAMRSPLRWAIAGYLLLFMTLALMRMRNLILLMEKRRPWVSELILKRGHR
;
A
#
# COMPACT_ATOMS: atom_id res chain seq x y z
N MET A 1 25.37 -3.34 -15.88
CA MET A 1 24.24 -3.31 -14.92
C MET A 1 23.87 -1.90 -14.45
N TRP A 2 24.80 -0.96 -14.23
CA TRP A 2 24.45 0.38 -13.74
C TRP A 2 23.79 1.30 -14.79
N LYS A 3 24.28 1.24 -16.05
CA LYS A 3 23.71 2.01 -17.17
C LYS A 3 22.24 1.66 -17.42
N THR A 4 21.86 0.40 -17.28
CA THR A 4 20.47 -0.07 -17.49
C THR A 4 19.53 0.43 -16.39
N LEU A 5 19.97 0.46 -15.12
CA LEU A 5 19.20 1.02 -14.00
C LEU A 5 18.95 2.53 -14.16
N HIS A 6 19.96 3.30 -14.55
CA HIS A 6 19.78 4.72 -14.85
C HIS A 6 18.93 4.99 -16.09
N GLN A 7 19.03 4.15 -17.13
CA GLN A 7 18.20 4.25 -18.33
C GLN A 7 16.73 3.87 -18.07
N LEU A 8 16.46 2.92 -17.18
CA LEU A 8 15.09 2.59 -16.73
C LEU A 8 14.50 3.70 -15.85
N ALA A 9 15.34 4.38 -15.08
CA ALA A 9 14.97 5.55 -14.28
C ALA A 9 14.83 6.84 -15.10
N ALA A 10 14.98 6.80 -16.43
CA ALA A 10 14.74 7.96 -17.28
C ALA A 10 13.23 8.32 -17.25
N PRO A 11 12.85 9.57 -16.94
CA PRO A 11 11.45 9.95 -16.77
C PRO A 11 10.53 9.56 -17.94
N PRO A 12 10.90 9.77 -19.22
CA PRO A 12 10.04 9.41 -20.35
C PRO A 12 9.81 7.90 -20.46
N ARG A 13 10.85 7.10 -20.24
CA ARG A 13 10.78 5.63 -20.33
C ARG A 13 9.92 5.08 -19.20
N LEU A 14 10.12 5.57 -17.97
CA LEU A 14 9.30 5.18 -16.83
C LEU A 14 7.83 5.56 -17.04
N TYR A 15 7.55 6.77 -17.53
CA TYR A 15 6.20 7.21 -17.87
C TYR A 15 5.50 6.27 -18.87
N GLN A 16 6.21 5.85 -19.92
CA GLN A 16 5.69 4.93 -20.94
C GLN A 16 5.46 3.51 -20.37
N ILE A 17 6.40 2.98 -19.59
CA ILE A 17 6.28 1.67 -18.96
C ILE A 17 5.06 1.65 -18.03
N CYS A 18 4.93 2.64 -17.15
CA CYS A 18 3.76 2.78 -16.29
C CYS A 18 2.48 2.85 -17.13
N GLY A 19 2.47 3.64 -18.21
CA GLY A 19 1.29 3.79 -19.08
C GLY A 19 0.86 2.50 -19.77
N ARG A 20 1.82 1.64 -20.13
CA ARG A 20 1.55 0.34 -20.73
C ARG A 20 1.05 -0.69 -19.71
N LEU A 21 1.58 -0.67 -18.48
CA LEU A 21 1.24 -1.63 -17.44
C LEU A 21 -0.11 -1.34 -16.75
N VAL A 22 -0.44 -0.06 -16.53
CA VAL A 22 -1.65 0.36 -15.82
C VAL A 22 -2.94 -0.31 -16.31
N PRO A 23 -3.29 -0.34 -17.61
CA PRO A 23 -4.57 -0.95 -18.04
C PRO A 23 -4.64 -2.45 -17.74
N TRP A 24 -3.54 -3.19 -17.89
CA TRP A 24 -3.48 -4.62 -17.60
C TRP A 24 -3.58 -4.90 -16.11
N LEU A 25 -2.85 -4.13 -15.28
CA LEU A 25 -2.93 -4.24 -13.83
C LEU A 25 -4.31 -3.84 -13.30
N ALA A 26 -4.95 -2.82 -13.89
CA ALA A 26 -6.30 -2.41 -13.54
C ALA A 26 -7.32 -3.50 -13.86
N ALA A 27 -7.30 -4.05 -15.09
CA ALA A 27 -8.21 -5.11 -15.50
C ALA A 27 -8.01 -6.38 -14.66
N ALA A 28 -6.76 -6.83 -14.49
CA ALA A 28 -6.44 -7.98 -13.66
C ALA A 28 -6.84 -7.74 -12.19
N GLY A 29 -6.56 -6.54 -11.66
CA GLY A 29 -6.90 -6.16 -10.29
C GLY A 29 -8.40 -6.20 -10.04
N ILE A 30 -9.21 -5.65 -10.95
CA ILE A 30 -10.68 -5.70 -10.86
C ILE A 30 -11.17 -7.14 -10.86
N ILE A 31 -10.70 -7.98 -11.80
CA ILE A 31 -11.14 -9.36 -11.92
C ILE A 31 -10.77 -10.17 -10.66
N VAL A 32 -9.52 -10.06 -10.22
CA VAL A 32 -9.01 -10.80 -9.06
C VAL A 32 -9.69 -10.36 -7.78
N LEU A 33 -9.85 -9.05 -7.56
CA LEU A 33 -10.50 -8.51 -6.38
C LEU A 33 -11.98 -8.88 -6.34
N ALA A 34 -12.69 -8.72 -7.47
CA ALA A 34 -14.09 -9.13 -7.59
C ALA A 34 -14.26 -10.63 -7.33
N THR A 35 -13.36 -11.47 -7.85
CA THR A 35 -13.38 -12.92 -7.59
C THR A 35 -13.20 -13.22 -6.09
N GLY A 36 -12.25 -12.55 -5.44
CA GLY A 36 -12.02 -12.71 -4.00
C GLY A 36 -13.22 -12.29 -3.16
N TRP A 37 -13.82 -11.14 -3.48
CA TRP A 37 -14.99 -10.63 -2.77
C TRP A 37 -16.25 -11.44 -3.03
N VAL A 38 -16.56 -11.79 -4.28
CA VAL A 38 -17.75 -12.60 -4.60
C VAL A 38 -17.66 -13.95 -3.91
N ARG A 39 -16.50 -14.63 -3.97
CA ARG A 39 -16.31 -15.92 -3.29
C ARG A 39 -16.31 -15.78 -1.77
N GLY A 40 -15.68 -14.74 -1.23
CA GLY A 40 -15.58 -14.54 0.22
C GLY A 40 -16.90 -14.11 0.85
N PHE A 41 -17.55 -13.08 0.31
CA PHE A 41 -18.81 -12.57 0.85
C PHE A 41 -20.03 -13.40 0.46
N GLY A 42 -20.04 -13.99 -0.73
CA GLY A 42 -21.21 -14.72 -1.24
C GLY A 42 -21.21 -16.22 -0.98
N PHE A 43 -20.05 -16.88 -0.99
CA PHE A 43 -19.99 -18.35 -1.05
C PHE A 43 -19.21 -19.02 0.09
N ALA A 44 -18.34 -18.30 0.80
CA ALA A 44 -17.59 -18.88 1.90
C ALA A 44 -18.57 -19.28 3.04
N PRO A 45 -18.35 -20.41 3.72
CA PRO A 45 -19.22 -20.83 4.83
C PRO A 45 -19.09 -19.89 6.03
N ALA A 46 -20.08 -19.89 6.92
CA ALA A 46 -19.99 -19.19 8.20
C ALA A 46 -18.84 -19.77 9.05
N ASP A 47 -18.13 -18.91 9.79
CA ASP A 47 -17.15 -19.38 10.77
C ASP A 47 -17.86 -19.98 11.99
N TYR A 48 -17.32 -21.08 12.53
CA TYR A 48 -17.93 -21.77 13.67
C TYR A 48 -18.03 -20.90 14.93
N GLN A 49 -17.06 -20.00 15.17
CA GLN A 49 -17.04 -19.13 16.35
C GLN A 49 -17.58 -17.73 16.06
N GLN A 50 -17.23 -17.18 14.89
CA GLN A 50 -17.51 -15.79 14.54
C GLN A 50 -18.77 -15.61 13.67
N GLY A 51 -19.43 -16.71 13.29
CA GLY A 51 -20.65 -16.70 12.46
C GLY A 51 -20.38 -16.04 11.11
N GLU A 52 -21.21 -15.08 10.72
CA GLU A 52 -21.05 -14.29 9.49
C GLU A 52 -20.11 -13.08 9.67
N GLY A 53 -19.80 -12.71 10.90
CA GLY A 53 -19.02 -11.50 11.24
C GLY A 53 -17.57 -11.56 10.74
N TYR A 54 -16.99 -12.75 10.59
CA TYR A 54 -15.62 -12.92 10.11
C TYR A 54 -15.41 -12.39 8.69
N ARG A 55 -16.47 -12.29 7.86
CA ARG A 55 -16.33 -11.96 6.44
C ARG A 55 -15.66 -10.60 6.22
N ILE A 56 -15.73 -9.69 7.20
CA ILE A 56 -14.97 -8.44 7.19
C ILE A 56 -13.46 -8.66 7.03
N MET A 57 -12.92 -9.84 7.36
CA MET A 57 -11.53 -10.20 7.11
C MET A 57 -11.13 -10.02 5.64
N TYR A 58 -12.04 -10.24 4.69
CA TYR A 58 -11.78 -10.10 3.25
C TYR A 58 -11.52 -8.64 2.82
N LEU A 59 -11.83 -7.68 3.69
CA LEU A 59 -11.45 -6.27 3.55
C LEU A 59 -10.29 -5.91 4.49
N HIS A 60 -10.42 -6.28 5.77
CA HIS A 60 -9.49 -5.89 6.82
C HIS A 60 -8.09 -6.48 6.62
N VAL A 61 -7.99 -7.80 6.43
CA VAL A 61 -6.70 -8.50 6.39
C VAL A 61 -5.86 -8.09 5.17
N PRO A 62 -6.40 -8.03 3.94
CA PRO A 62 -5.65 -7.49 2.79
C PRO A 62 -5.19 -6.05 3.02
N ALA A 63 -6.05 -5.19 3.60
CA ALA A 63 -5.69 -3.81 3.87
C ALA A 63 -4.53 -3.70 4.88
N ALA A 64 -4.58 -4.47 5.98
CA ALA A 64 -3.53 -4.51 7.00
C ALA A 64 -2.20 -5.10 6.49
N ILE A 65 -2.24 -6.12 5.64
CA ILE A 65 -1.02 -6.68 5.03
C ILE A 65 -0.35 -5.64 4.14
N TRP A 66 -1.14 -4.97 3.28
CA TRP A 66 -0.59 -4.03 2.33
C TRP A 66 -0.32 -2.64 2.91
N SER A 67 -0.92 -2.23 4.04
CA SER A 67 -0.47 -1.03 4.76
C SER A 67 1.00 -1.16 5.17
N MET A 68 1.38 -2.26 5.80
CA MET A 68 2.79 -2.55 6.14
C MET A 68 3.64 -2.79 4.88
N GLY A 69 3.13 -3.58 3.92
CA GLY A 69 3.86 -3.94 2.71
C GLY A 69 4.21 -2.73 1.82
N ILE A 70 3.29 -1.77 1.70
CA ILE A 70 3.53 -0.52 0.96
C ILE A 70 4.56 0.33 1.69
N TYR A 71 4.52 0.39 3.03
CA TYR A 71 5.52 1.15 3.80
C TYR A 71 6.92 0.54 3.64
N ALA A 72 7.02 -0.79 3.64
CA ALA A 72 8.26 -1.51 3.33
C ALA A 72 8.75 -1.19 1.90
N ALA A 73 7.86 -1.20 0.90
CA ALA A 73 8.21 -0.83 -0.47
C ALA A 73 8.70 0.63 -0.58
N MET A 74 8.07 1.55 0.16
CA MET A 74 8.53 2.93 0.28
C MET A 74 9.92 3.02 0.93
N ALA A 75 10.21 2.19 1.92
CA ALA A 75 11.53 2.18 2.54
C ALA A 75 12.63 1.69 1.60
N VAL A 76 12.35 0.65 0.81
CA VAL A 76 13.26 0.22 -0.26
C VAL A 76 13.46 1.34 -1.27
N ALA A 77 12.39 2.05 -1.67
CA ALA A 77 12.50 3.21 -2.55
C ALA A 77 13.29 4.37 -1.91
N ALA A 78 13.07 4.68 -0.63
CA ALA A 78 13.78 5.72 0.09
C ALA A 78 15.28 5.39 0.22
N PHE A 79 15.60 4.16 0.63
CA PHE A 79 16.97 3.67 0.73
C PHE A 79 17.66 3.73 -0.63
N THR A 80 17.00 3.24 -1.69
CA THR A 80 17.58 3.27 -3.04
C THR A 80 17.79 4.70 -3.54
N GLY A 81 16.85 5.60 -3.25
CA GLY A 81 16.95 7.02 -3.56
C GLY A 81 18.08 7.74 -2.83
N LEU A 82 18.33 7.41 -1.56
CA LEU A 82 19.36 8.01 -0.73
C LEU A 82 20.76 7.48 -1.05
N VAL A 83 20.92 6.15 -1.22
CA VAL A 83 22.23 5.55 -1.50
C VAL A 83 22.68 5.81 -2.94
N TRP A 84 21.78 5.63 -3.92
CA TRP A 84 22.11 5.77 -5.35
C TRP A 84 21.73 7.12 -5.95
N GLN A 85 21.25 8.08 -5.14
CA GLN A 85 20.82 9.42 -5.57
C GLN A 85 19.81 9.36 -6.76
N MET A 86 18.96 8.33 -6.78
CA MET A 86 17.97 8.12 -7.84
C MET A 86 16.76 9.03 -7.66
N LYS A 87 16.67 10.08 -8.48
CA LYS A 87 15.57 11.07 -8.42
C LYS A 87 14.16 10.43 -8.46
N MET A 88 13.98 9.39 -9.27
CA MET A 88 12.67 8.71 -9.41
C MET A 88 12.25 7.96 -8.15
N ALA A 89 13.20 7.58 -7.28
CA ALA A 89 12.89 6.81 -6.09
C ALA A 89 12.13 7.65 -5.05
N SER A 90 12.47 8.94 -4.91
CA SER A 90 11.70 9.88 -4.08
C SER A 90 10.28 10.13 -4.64
N LEU A 91 10.13 10.16 -5.97
CA LEU A 91 8.79 10.24 -6.58
C LEU A 91 7.97 8.97 -6.33
N ALA A 92 8.60 7.80 -6.33
CA ALA A 92 7.93 6.54 -6.01
C ALA A 92 7.41 6.54 -4.57
N VAL A 93 8.19 7.03 -3.60
CA VAL A 93 7.73 7.22 -2.21
C VAL A 93 6.49 8.12 -2.17
N ALA A 94 6.52 9.28 -2.84
CA ALA A 94 5.40 10.21 -2.90
C ALA A 94 4.17 9.68 -3.65
N ALA A 95 4.37 8.75 -4.59
CA ALA A 95 3.30 8.07 -5.31
C ALA A 95 2.62 6.99 -4.44
N MET A 96 3.39 6.26 -3.64
CA MET A 96 2.90 5.17 -2.80
C MET A 96 2.23 5.66 -1.51
N ALA A 97 2.73 6.74 -0.91
CA ALA A 97 2.30 7.18 0.43
C ALA A 97 0.78 7.38 0.61
N PRO A 98 0.04 8.05 -0.30
CA PRO A 98 -1.41 8.22 -0.14
C PRO A 98 -2.18 6.90 -0.21
N VAL A 99 -1.73 5.95 -1.04
CA VAL A 99 -2.40 4.64 -1.18
C VAL A 99 -2.20 3.82 0.08
N GLY A 100 -0.96 3.80 0.61
CA GLY A 100 -0.67 3.15 1.89
C GLY A 100 -1.46 3.74 3.05
N ALA A 101 -1.56 5.08 3.13
CA ALA A 101 -2.37 5.76 4.14
C ALA A 101 -3.85 5.32 4.12
N VAL A 102 -4.44 5.19 2.92
CA VAL A 102 -5.82 4.72 2.76
C VAL A 102 -5.95 3.26 3.21
N TYR A 103 -4.99 2.39 2.90
CA TYR A 103 -5.02 1.00 3.36
C TYR A 103 -4.88 0.91 4.88
N THR A 104 -4.00 1.69 5.51
CA THR A 104 -3.90 1.78 6.97
C THR A 104 -5.20 2.27 7.59
N PHE A 105 -5.83 3.30 7.01
CA PHE A 105 -7.11 3.81 7.48
C PHE A 105 -8.22 2.76 7.36
N ILE A 106 -8.32 2.06 6.22
CA ILE A 106 -9.27 0.95 6.03
C ILE A 106 -9.01 -0.13 7.07
N ALA A 107 -7.75 -0.51 7.31
CA ALA A 107 -7.40 -1.51 8.31
C ALA A 107 -7.84 -1.11 9.72
N LEU A 108 -7.60 0.14 10.14
CA LEU A 108 -8.02 0.64 11.44
C LEU A 108 -9.54 0.66 11.60
N VAL A 109 -10.27 1.19 10.61
CA VAL A 109 -11.74 1.31 10.67
C VAL A 109 -12.39 -0.07 10.64
N THR A 110 -11.98 -0.93 9.69
CA THR A 110 -12.55 -2.28 9.58
C THR A 110 -12.11 -3.17 10.74
N GLY A 111 -10.93 -2.95 11.30
CA GLY A 111 -10.45 -3.63 12.51
C GLY A 111 -11.29 -3.28 13.73
N ALA A 112 -11.56 -1.98 13.95
CA ALA A 112 -12.44 -1.53 15.02
C ALA A 112 -13.87 -2.09 14.87
N ALA A 113 -14.40 -2.07 13.64
CA ALA A 113 -15.73 -2.62 13.33
C ALA A 113 -15.81 -4.14 13.52
N TRP A 114 -14.73 -4.87 13.21
CA TRP A 114 -14.64 -6.29 13.50
C TRP A 114 -14.51 -6.55 15.01
N GLY A 115 -13.82 -5.65 15.73
CA GLY A 115 -13.54 -5.85 17.14
C GLY A 115 -14.74 -5.76 18.05
N LYS A 116 -15.71 -4.89 17.73
CA LYS A 116 -16.91 -4.72 18.54
C LYS A 116 -17.72 -6.01 18.74
N PRO A 117 -18.11 -6.77 17.69
CA PRO A 117 -18.84 -8.01 17.86
C PRO A 117 -17.99 -9.16 18.41
N MET A 118 -16.69 -9.20 18.12
CA MET A 118 -15.83 -10.35 18.48
C MET A 118 -15.25 -10.25 19.91
N TRP A 119 -14.90 -9.04 20.35
CA TRP A 119 -14.21 -8.78 21.62
C TRP A 119 -14.89 -7.71 22.48
N GLY A 120 -16.09 -7.25 22.10
CA GLY A 120 -16.92 -6.34 22.90
C GLY A 120 -16.52 -4.86 22.85
N THR A 121 -15.41 -4.51 22.20
CA THR A 121 -14.87 -3.14 22.15
C THR A 121 -14.42 -2.74 20.74
N TRP A 122 -14.54 -1.46 20.42
CA TRP A 122 -14.07 -0.89 19.15
C TRP A 122 -12.56 -0.60 19.17
N TRP A 123 -12.01 -0.34 20.35
CA TRP A 123 -10.62 0.07 20.49
C TRP A 123 -10.07 -0.34 21.85
N VAL A 124 -8.82 -0.76 21.83
CA VAL A 124 -7.97 -0.86 23.02
C VAL A 124 -6.60 -0.30 22.66
N TRP A 125 -5.93 0.30 23.63
CA TRP A 125 -4.58 0.84 23.46
C TRP A 125 -3.52 -0.26 23.57
N ASP A 126 -3.70 -1.35 22.81
CA ASP A 126 -2.72 -2.43 22.74
C ASP A 126 -1.59 -2.09 21.76
N ALA A 127 -0.51 -2.87 21.80
CA ALA A 127 0.67 -2.63 20.98
C ALA A 127 0.36 -2.68 19.48
N ARG A 128 -0.61 -3.51 19.04
CA ARG A 128 -0.92 -3.70 17.62
C ARG A 128 -1.75 -2.55 17.04
N LEU A 129 -2.86 -2.21 17.69
CA LEU A 129 -3.75 -1.12 17.29
C LEU A 129 -3.00 0.21 17.36
N THR A 130 -2.23 0.42 18.42
CA THR A 130 -1.45 1.65 18.59
C THR A 130 -0.36 1.77 17.51
N SER A 131 0.37 0.70 17.21
CA SER A 131 1.41 0.74 16.17
C SER A 131 0.85 0.88 14.75
N GLU A 132 -0.33 0.31 14.45
CA GLU A 132 -1.02 0.55 13.17
C GLU A 132 -1.52 2.01 13.07
N LEU A 133 -1.97 2.62 14.17
CA LEU A 133 -2.31 4.05 14.21
C LEU A 133 -1.08 4.93 14.00
N VAL A 134 0.05 4.58 14.64
CA VAL A 134 1.34 5.25 14.40
C VAL A 134 1.74 5.12 12.93
N LEU A 135 1.51 3.97 12.28
CA LEU A 135 1.75 3.81 10.85
C LEU A 135 0.94 4.81 10.02
N LEU A 136 -0.33 5.06 10.37
CA LEU A 136 -1.15 6.06 9.68
C LEU A 136 -0.55 7.46 9.82
N PHE A 137 -0.08 7.82 11.02
CA PHE A 137 0.57 9.11 11.24
C PHE A 137 1.92 9.21 10.53
N LEU A 138 2.69 8.13 10.42
CA LEU A 138 3.91 8.09 9.62
C LEU A 138 3.59 8.36 8.13
N TYR A 139 2.56 7.71 7.58
CA TYR A 139 2.08 8.00 6.23
C TYR A 139 1.66 9.46 6.06
N ALA A 140 0.87 10.00 6.99
CA ALA A 140 0.45 11.39 6.96
C ALA A 140 1.66 12.34 7.03
N GLY A 141 2.65 12.04 7.87
CA GLY A 141 3.91 12.79 7.97
C GLY A 141 4.70 12.79 6.67
N VAL A 142 4.79 11.64 5.99
CA VAL A 142 5.45 11.55 4.67
C VAL A 142 4.73 12.39 3.63
N ILE A 143 3.40 12.34 3.60
CA ILE A 143 2.58 13.16 2.69
C ILE A 143 2.76 14.65 3.00
N ALA A 144 2.74 15.03 4.28
CA ALA A 144 2.94 16.41 4.72
C ALA A 144 4.33 16.93 4.33
N LEU A 145 5.40 16.18 4.63
CA LEU A 145 6.77 16.55 4.27
C LEU A 145 6.95 16.71 2.76
N TRP A 146 6.30 15.86 1.95
CA TRP A 146 6.38 16.00 0.49
C TRP A 146 5.77 17.31 -0.03
N HIS A 147 4.76 17.84 0.65
CA HIS A 147 4.07 19.07 0.26
C HIS A 147 4.57 20.33 0.99
N ALA A 148 5.28 20.16 2.11
CA ALA A 148 5.80 21.28 2.90
C ALA A 148 6.97 22.03 2.25
N PHE A 149 7.66 21.41 1.28
CA PHE A 149 8.82 22.01 0.61
C PHE A 149 8.59 22.22 -0.88
N ASP A 150 8.98 23.40 -1.38
CA ASP A 150 8.98 23.73 -2.80
C ASP A 150 10.07 22.95 -3.57
N ASP A 151 11.26 22.83 -2.95
CA ASP A 151 12.34 22.01 -3.50
C ASP A 151 12.01 20.52 -3.33
N ARG A 152 11.67 19.87 -4.45
CA ARG A 152 11.35 18.43 -4.51
C ARG A 152 12.50 17.53 -4.10
N LYS A 153 13.76 17.98 -4.25
CA LYS A 153 14.92 17.21 -3.78
C LYS A 153 14.98 17.21 -2.26
N MET A 154 14.74 18.36 -1.64
CA MET A 154 14.69 18.49 -0.18
C MET A 154 13.48 17.75 0.38
N ALA A 155 12.30 17.91 -0.23
CA ALA A 155 11.08 17.19 0.11
C ALA A 155 11.29 15.67 0.08
N GLY A 156 11.89 15.16 -1.00
CA GLY A 156 12.18 13.74 -1.17
C GLY A 156 13.17 13.18 -0.16
N ARG A 157 14.18 13.96 0.26
CA ARG A 157 15.11 13.57 1.32
C ARG A 157 14.45 13.52 2.68
N ALA A 158 13.72 14.56 3.06
CA ALA A 158 13.01 14.62 4.34
C ALA A 158 11.99 13.49 4.47
N ALA A 159 11.14 13.30 3.45
CA ALA A 159 10.20 12.20 3.38
C ALA A 159 10.90 10.83 3.43
N GLY A 160 12.00 10.65 2.68
CA GLY A 160 12.78 9.42 2.68
C GLY A 160 13.37 9.06 4.04
N ILE A 161 13.91 10.05 4.77
CA ILE A 161 14.45 9.84 6.12
C ILE A 161 13.34 9.39 7.07
N LEU A 162 12.18 10.07 7.07
CA LEU A 162 11.03 9.68 7.89
C LEU A 162 10.57 8.25 7.60
N VAL A 163 10.51 7.88 6.31
CA VAL A 163 10.18 6.50 5.91
C VAL A 163 11.18 5.51 6.52
N LEU A 164 12.48 5.74 6.35
CA LEU A 164 13.50 4.80 6.82
C LEU A 164 13.49 4.63 8.34
N VAL A 165 13.32 5.72 9.09
CA VAL A 165 13.17 5.64 10.55
C VAL A 165 11.88 4.90 10.93
N GLY A 166 10.77 5.21 10.25
CA GLY A 166 9.47 4.60 10.51
C GLY A 166 9.38 3.11 10.17
N VAL A 167 10.32 2.54 9.39
CA VAL A 167 10.37 1.09 9.10
C VAL A 167 10.44 0.27 10.38
N VAL A 168 11.06 0.79 11.43
CA VAL A 168 11.18 0.13 12.73
C VAL A 168 9.81 -0.19 13.33
N ASN A 169 8.76 0.54 12.96
CA ASN A 169 7.39 0.27 13.39
C ASN A 169 6.81 -1.03 12.79
N LEU A 170 7.29 -1.49 11.63
CA LEU A 170 6.74 -2.68 10.95
C LEU A 170 6.98 -3.97 11.75
N PRO A 171 8.19 -4.27 12.25
CA PRO A 171 8.41 -5.36 13.20
C PRO A 171 7.55 -5.26 14.45
N VAL A 172 7.35 -4.04 14.97
CA VAL A 172 6.50 -3.82 16.15
C VAL A 172 5.06 -4.24 15.86
N ILE A 173 4.49 -3.82 14.71
CA ILE A 173 3.14 -4.25 14.31
C ILE A 173 3.07 -5.77 14.17
N HIS A 174 4.01 -6.37 13.43
CA HIS A 174 3.95 -7.80 13.10
C HIS A 174 4.09 -8.69 14.33
N TYR A 175 5.12 -8.43 15.16
CA TYR A 175 5.42 -9.23 16.34
C TYR A 175 4.68 -8.76 17.59
N SER A 176 3.88 -7.68 17.52
CA SER A 176 3.07 -7.20 18.66
C SER A 176 2.23 -8.29 19.32
N VAL A 177 1.72 -9.24 18.51
CA VAL A 177 0.88 -10.36 18.97
C VAL A 177 1.67 -11.46 19.69
N GLU A 178 2.98 -11.51 19.51
CA GLU A 178 3.89 -12.45 20.19
C GLU A 178 4.56 -11.81 21.40
N TRP A 179 4.91 -10.52 21.29
CA TRP A 179 5.60 -9.77 22.33
C TRP A 179 4.67 -9.30 23.45
N TRP A 180 3.38 -9.09 23.18
CA TRP A 180 2.41 -8.62 24.16
C TRP A 180 1.10 -9.41 24.17
N ASN A 181 0.40 -9.35 25.29
CA ASN A 181 -0.99 -9.79 25.39
C ASN A 181 -1.88 -8.81 24.63
N THR A 182 -2.24 -9.17 23.40
CA THR A 182 -3.16 -8.39 22.56
C THR A 182 -4.48 -9.14 22.40
N LEU A 183 -5.54 -8.43 22.00
CA LEU A 183 -6.80 -9.08 21.61
C LEU A 183 -6.65 -9.93 20.34
N HIS A 184 -5.54 -9.77 19.62
CA HIS A 184 -5.31 -10.36 18.32
C HIS A 184 -4.60 -11.71 18.44
N GLN A 185 -5.10 -12.70 17.71
CA GLN A 185 -4.43 -13.99 17.59
C GLN A 185 -3.24 -13.89 16.60
N GLY A 186 -2.19 -14.68 16.85
CA GLY A 186 -1.01 -14.74 15.98
C GLY A 186 -1.32 -15.17 14.54
N SER A 187 -0.76 -14.47 13.54
CA SER A 187 -1.12 -14.64 12.12
C SER A 187 -0.82 -16.04 11.55
N THR A 188 0.27 -16.67 12.00
CA THR A 188 0.70 -18.00 11.55
C THR A 188 -0.25 -19.11 12.00
N ARG A 189 -0.87 -18.98 13.18
CA ARG A 189 -1.89 -19.93 13.65
C ARG A 189 -3.20 -19.79 12.88
N MET A 190 -3.61 -18.57 12.56
CA MET A 190 -4.86 -18.32 11.80
C MET A 190 -4.83 -18.95 10.40
N GLN A 191 -3.71 -18.87 9.67
CA GLN A 191 -3.64 -19.48 8.33
C GLN A 191 -3.75 -21.01 8.34
N GLN A 192 -3.31 -21.69 9.41
CA GLN A 192 -3.43 -23.15 9.51
C GLN A 192 -4.79 -23.60 10.05
N SER A 193 -5.47 -22.76 10.86
CA SER A 193 -6.76 -23.09 11.47
C SER A 193 -7.99 -22.69 10.64
N ILE A 194 -7.85 -21.78 9.67
CA ILE A 194 -8.98 -21.34 8.81
C ILE A 194 -9.27 -22.40 7.74
N ASP A 195 -10.55 -22.74 7.56
CA ASP A 195 -11.02 -23.68 6.54
C ASP A 195 -10.52 -23.30 5.12
N PRO A 196 -10.07 -24.26 4.28
CA PRO A 196 -9.66 -24.00 2.91
C PRO A 196 -10.66 -23.17 2.08
N ALA A 197 -11.97 -23.37 2.29
CA ALA A 197 -13.05 -22.62 1.65
C ALA A 197 -13.04 -21.13 2.02
N MET A 198 -12.63 -20.79 3.25
CA MET A 198 -12.48 -19.41 3.72
C MET A 198 -11.12 -18.80 3.35
N ARG A 199 -10.07 -19.62 3.23
CA ARG A 199 -8.70 -19.19 2.94
C ARG A 199 -8.49 -18.83 1.47
N SER A 200 -9.15 -19.54 0.54
CA SER A 200 -8.96 -19.29 -0.90
C SER A 200 -9.43 -17.89 -1.33
N PRO A 201 -10.61 -17.38 -0.92
CA PRO A 201 -11.06 -16.03 -1.28
C PRO A 201 -10.20 -14.94 -0.65
N LEU A 202 -9.65 -15.19 0.55
CA LEU A 202 -8.73 -14.28 1.21
C LEU A 202 -7.45 -14.08 0.38
N ARG A 203 -6.86 -15.15 -0.16
CA ARG A 203 -5.67 -15.03 -1.03
C ARG A 203 -5.96 -14.23 -2.30
N TRP A 204 -7.13 -14.41 -2.90
CA TRP A 204 -7.58 -13.61 -4.04
C TRP A 204 -7.75 -12.14 -3.66
N ALA A 205 -8.34 -11.84 -2.50
CA ALA A 205 -8.46 -10.47 -2.02
C ALA A 205 -7.08 -9.84 -1.74
N ILE A 206 -6.15 -10.56 -1.12
CA ILE A 206 -4.76 -10.09 -0.91
C ILE A 206 -4.10 -9.76 -2.25
N ALA A 207 -4.18 -10.66 -3.25
CA ALA A 207 -3.63 -10.40 -4.58
C ALA A 207 -4.34 -9.22 -5.29
N GLY A 208 -5.66 -9.09 -5.13
CA GLY A 208 -6.44 -7.99 -5.70
C GLY A 208 -6.04 -6.63 -5.12
N TYR A 209 -5.86 -6.54 -3.80
CA TYR A 209 -5.39 -5.32 -3.14
C TYR A 209 -3.97 -4.94 -3.58
N LEU A 210 -3.09 -5.91 -3.83
CA LEU A 210 -1.75 -5.66 -4.40
C LEU A 210 -1.86 -5.03 -5.79
N LEU A 211 -2.64 -5.63 -6.68
CA LEU A 211 -2.83 -5.15 -8.05
C LEU A 211 -3.48 -3.77 -8.08
N LEU A 212 -4.47 -3.53 -7.19
CA LEU A 212 -5.08 -2.21 -7.00
C LEU A 212 -4.05 -1.18 -6.54
N PHE A 213 -3.24 -1.50 -5.53
CA PHE A 213 -2.16 -0.63 -5.07
C PHE A 213 -1.19 -0.30 -6.20
N MET A 214 -0.69 -1.32 -6.91
CA MET A 214 0.25 -1.13 -8.02
C MET A 214 -0.35 -0.24 -9.11
N THR A 215 -1.62 -0.44 -9.45
CA THR A 215 -2.33 0.39 -10.44
C THR A 215 -2.38 1.85 -9.99
N LEU A 216 -2.86 2.12 -8.77
CA LEU A 216 -3.01 3.48 -8.24
C LEU A 216 -1.65 4.17 -8.07
N ALA A 217 -0.65 3.47 -7.55
CA ALA A 217 0.70 3.99 -7.38
C ALA A 217 1.34 4.33 -8.73
N LEU A 218 1.20 3.47 -9.75
CA LEU A 218 1.72 3.74 -11.09
C LEU A 218 0.98 4.88 -11.80
N MET A 219 -0.35 4.97 -11.65
CA MET A 219 -1.13 6.11 -12.16
C MET A 219 -0.66 7.42 -11.53
N ARG A 220 -0.50 7.43 -10.20
CA ARG A 220 0.00 8.61 -9.48
C ARG A 220 1.44 8.95 -9.87
N MET A 221 2.31 7.95 -10.02
CA MET A 221 3.69 8.12 -10.46
C MET A 221 3.75 8.82 -11.82
N ARG A 222 2.92 8.42 -12.78
CA ARG A 222 2.82 9.09 -14.09
C ARG A 222 2.46 10.56 -13.96
N ASN A 223 1.49 10.89 -13.11
CA ASN A 223 1.07 12.27 -12.88
C ASN A 223 2.22 13.09 -12.25
N LEU A 224 2.92 12.53 -11.27
CA LEU A 224 4.08 13.19 -10.65
C LEU A 224 5.23 13.42 -11.64
N ILE A 225 5.51 12.45 -12.52
CA ILE A 225 6.51 12.60 -13.58
C ILE A 225 6.13 13.75 -14.51
N LEU A 226 4.87 13.82 -14.96
CA LEU A 226 4.40 14.91 -15.83
C LEU A 226 4.52 16.28 -15.15
N LEU A 227 4.15 16.38 -13.87
CA LEU A 227 4.26 17.63 -13.12
C LEU A 227 5.71 18.09 -12.97
N MET A 228 6.63 17.17 -12.71
CA MET A 228 8.05 17.45 -12.58
C MET A 228 8.70 17.83 -13.92
N GLU A 229 8.33 17.16 -15.01
CA GLU A 229 8.94 17.34 -16.33
C GLU A 229 8.13 18.28 -17.24
N LYS A 230 7.17 19.04 -16.69
CA LYS A 230 6.20 19.85 -17.47
C LYS A 230 6.83 20.84 -18.48
N ARG A 231 8.07 21.27 -18.25
CA ARG A 231 8.80 22.22 -19.12
C ARG A 231 9.66 21.53 -20.17
N ARG A 232 9.65 20.19 -20.23
CA ARG A 232 10.55 19.42 -21.11
C ARG A 232 9.88 19.14 -22.46
N PRO A 233 10.64 19.14 -23.57
CA PRO A 233 10.07 19.01 -24.92
C PRO A 233 9.19 17.78 -25.12
N TRP A 234 9.60 16.63 -24.54
CA TRP A 234 8.87 15.38 -24.66
C TRP A 234 7.45 15.43 -24.07
N VAL A 235 7.22 16.28 -23.05
CA VAL A 235 5.88 16.47 -22.46
C VAL A 235 5.02 17.32 -23.40
N SER A 236 5.58 18.38 -23.98
CA SER A 236 4.89 19.21 -24.97
C SER A 236 4.47 18.40 -26.20
N GLU A 237 5.37 17.56 -26.72
CA GLU A 237 5.07 16.64 -27.82
C GLU A 237 3.95 15.64 -27.49
N LEU A 238 3.93 15.15 -26.25
CA LEU A 238 2.89 14.23 -25.78
C LEU A 238 1.51 14.89 -25.74
N ILE A 239 1.43 16.15 -25.32
CA ILE A 239 0.20 16.95 -25.32
C ILE A 239 -0.29 17.15 -26.75
N LEU A 240 0.60 17.59 -27.66
CA LEU A 240 0.28 17.80 -29.07
C LEU A 240 -0.23 16.52 -29.75
N LYS A 241 0.40 15.37 -29.50
CA LYS A 241 -0.05 14.06 -30.04
C LYS A 241 -1.42 13.62 -29.52
N ARG A 242 -1.79 13.99 -28.29
CA ARG A 242 -3.11 13.68 -27.72
C ARG A 242 -4.20 14.60 -28.22
N GLY A 243 -3.88 15.85 -28.58
CA GLY A 243 -4.84 16.80 -29.16
C GLY A 243 -5.22 16.53 -30.63
N HIS A 244 -4.64 15.50 -31.25
CA HIS A 244 -4.93 15.10 -32.64
C HIS A 244 -5.59 13.71 -32.74
N ARG A 245 -6.01 13.13 -31.61
CA ARG A 245 -6.81 11.91 -31.53
C ARG A 245 -8.13 12.22 -30.88
#